data_AF-A0A0R1ZW63-F1
#
_entry.id   AF-A0A0R1ZW63-F1
#
_cell.length_a   1.000
_cell.length_b   1.000
_cell.length_c   1.000
_cell.angle_alpha   90.00
_cell.angle_beta   90.00
_cell.angle_gamma   90.00
#
_symmetry.space_group_name_H-M   'P 1'
#
loop_
_entity.id
_entity.type
_entity.pdbx_description
1 polymer ?
#
loop_
_entity_poly.entity_id
_entity_poly.type
_entity_poly.pdbx_seq_one_letter_code
_entity_poly.pdbx_strand_id
1 'polypeptide(L)'
;MTENAEFAVTQAGYTITARVTRESRDLLIEIIGGDVPHYGVVTTVQANGDEQTIALPSRPGHHHEEGALTRSIAKIIKPVLENNAIIVSGMHVNAITPVQMRAAGKMTRQLGEQIRAWITAHPTAEITERFAPGKNHNH
;
A
#
# COMPACT_ATOMS: atom_id res chain seq x y z
N MET A 1 -15.81 11.82 7.93
CA MET A 1 -14.47 12.39 8.19
C MET A 1 -13.49 11.35 7.68
N THR A 2 -12.61 11.72 6.76
CA THR A 2 -11.53 10.83 6.30
C THR A 2 -10.58 10.59 7.47
N GLU A 3 -10.38 9.33 7.84
CA GLU A 3 -9.47 8.93 8.91
C GLU A 3 -8.08 8.71 8.31
N ASN A 4 -7.05 9.26 8.94
CA ASN A 4 -5.69 9.19 8.42
C ASN A 4 -4.71 8.72 9.51
N ALA A 5 -3.69 7.98 9.10
CA ALA A 5 -2.54 7.62 9.91
C ALA A 5 -1.24 7.78 9.13
N GLU A 6 -0.17 8.14 9.83
CA GLU A 6 1.18 8.19 9.26
C GLU A 6 2.15 7.41 10.15
N PHE A 7 2.97 6.58 9.52
CA PHE A 7 4.03 5.81 10.17
C PHE A 7 5.34 6.05 9.45
N ALA A 8 6.45 6.03 10.18
CA ALA A 8 7.78 6.18 9.61
C ALA A 8 8.76 5.24 10.29
N VAL A 9 9.66 4.66 9.50
CA VAL A 9 10.76 3.84 9.98
C VAL A 9 12.05 4.33 9.33
N THR A 10 13.06 4.59 10.17
CA THR A 10 14.40 5.00 9.74
C THR A 10 15.40 3.89 9.99
N GLN A 11 16.13 3.48 8.97
CA GLN A 11 17.20 2.49 9.07
C GLN A 11 18.22 2.68 7.95
N ALA A 12 19.49 2.34 8.21
CA ALA A 12 20.57 2.42 7.23
C ALA A 12 20.70 3.81 6.57
N GLY A 13 20.41 4.87 7.33
CA GLY A 13 20.60 6.26 6.91
C GLY A 13 19.47 6.87 6.08
N TYR A 14 18.32 6.21 5.93
CA TYR A 14 17.16 6.77 5.24
C TYR A 14 15.84 6.34 5.88
N THR A 15 14.76 7.03 5.53
CA THR A 15 13.41 6.81 6.06
C THR A 15 12.46 6.32 4.98
N ILE A 16 11.60 5.37 5.33
CA ILE A 16 10.39 5.03 4.57
C ILE A 16 9.19 5.45 5.43
N THR A 17 8.26 6.17 4.80
CA THR A 17 7.01 6.62 5.40
C THR A 17 5.84 5.89 4.76
N ALA A 18 4.88 5.46 5.57
CA ALA A 18 3.59 4.99 5.14
C ALA A 18 2.50 6.00 5.54
N ARG A 19 1.75 6.50 4.56
CA ARG A 19 0.53 7.29 4.81
C ARG A 19 -0.67 6.43 4.50
N VAL A 20 -1.61 6.36 5.43
CA VAL A 20 -2.83 5.59 5.32
C VAL A 20 -4.00 6.56 5.36
N THR A 21 -4.83 6.51 4.33
CA THR A 21 -6.08 7.26 4.22
C THR A 21 -7.21 6.25 4.11
N ARG A 22 -8.18 6.34 5.02
CA ARG A 22 -9.38 5.49 4.99
C ARG A 22 -10.54 6.25 4.36
N GLU A 23 -11.07 5.69 3.29
CA GLU A 23 -12.32 6.09 2.70
C GLU A 23 -13.32 4.97 2.95
N SER A 24 -14.25 5.18 3.88
CA SER A 24 -15.22 4.15 4.24
C SER A 24 -14.50 2.89 4.75
N ARG A 25 -14.65 1.72 4.09
CA ARG A 25 -13.95 0.48 4.44
C ARG A 25 -12.71 0.23 3.58
N ASP A 26 -12.44 1.10 2.60
CA ASP A 26 -11.32 1.01 1.68
C ASP A 26 -10.14 1.85 2.16
N LEU A 27 -8.92 1.40 1.83
CA LEU A 27 -7.69 2.06 2.23
C LEU A 27 -6.88 2.52 1.01
N LEU A 28 -6.38 3.74 1.07
CA LEU A 28 -5.25 4.18 0.26
C LEU A 28 -4.00 4.18 1.16
N ILE A 29 -2.94 3.52 0.70
CA ILE A 29 -1.68 3.40 1.42
C ILE A 29 -0.55 3.88 0.52
N GLU A 30 0.10 4.96 0.88
CA GLU A 30 1.27 5.47 0.17
C GLU A 30 2.55 5.06 0.89
N ILE A 31 3.48 4.43 0.17
CA ILE A 31 4.81 4.07 0.65
C ILE A 31 5.84 4.93 -0.07
N ILE A 32 6.38 5.92 0.63
CA ILE A 32 7.25 6.95 0.05
C ILE A 32 8.52 7.12 0.88
N GLY A 33 9.57 7.65 0.26
CA GLY A 33 10.81 7.97 0.97
C GLY A 33 12.06 7.90 0.11
N GLY A 34 13.21 7.88 0.80
CA GLY A 34 14.51 8.03 0.17
C GLY A 34 14.80 9.49 -0.23
N ASP A 35 15.68 9.65 -1.21
CA ASP A 35 16.24 10.92 -1.67
C ASP A 35 15.39 11.60 -2.75
N VAL A 36 14.74 10.81 -3.62
CA VAL A 36 13.95 11.32 -4.77
C VAL A 36 12.62 10.58 -4.90
N PRO A 37 11.63 10.87 -4.05
CA PRO A 37 10.33 10.19 -4.11
C PRO A 37 9.64 10.41 -5.46
N HIS A 38 9.15 9.33 -6.06
CA HIS A 38 8.36 9.36 -7.31
C HIS A 38 7.50 8.11 -7.36
N TYR A 39 6.24 8.17 -7.80
CA TYR A 39 5.40 6.97 -7.86
C TYR A 39 5.81 6.06 -9.03
N GLY A 40 6.16 4.82 -8.71
CA GLY A 40 6.59 3.83 -9.69
C GLY A 40 5.74 2.56 -9.68
N VAL A 41 4.96 2.31 -8.62
CA VAL A 41 4.22 1.06 -8.45
C VAL A 41 2.86 1.31 -7.82
N VAL A 42 1.86 0.55 -8.28
CA VAL A 42 0.58 0.38 -7.59
C VAL A 42 0.29 -1.10 -7.39
N THR A 43 -0.18 -1.46 -6.19
CA THR A 43 -0.69 -2.78 -5.86
C THR A 43 -2.13 -2.64 -5.37
N THR A 44 -3.06 -3.33 -6.01
CA THR A 44 -4.45 -3.45 -5.54
C THR A 44 -4.60 -4.73 -4.74
N VAL A 45 -5.38 -4.66 -3.66
CA VAL A 45 -5.65 -5.78 -2.76
C VAL A 45 -7.15 -5.86 -2.53
N GLN A 46 -7.75 -6.98 -2.90
CA GLN A 46 -9.14 -7.29 -2.55
C GLN A 46 -9.15 -8.16 -1.29
N ALA A 47 -9.93 -7.80 -0.26
CA ALA A 47 -10.03 -8.60 0.96
C ALA A 47 -10.36 -10.08 0.66
N ASN A 48 -11.33 -10.30 -0.24
CA ASN A 48 -11.81 -11.63 -0.64
C ASN A 48 -11.40 -12.02 -2.08
N GLY A 49 -10.31 -11.46 -2.61
CA GLY A 49 -9.92 -11.67 -4.00
C GLY A 49 -8.41 -11.65 -4.22
N ASP A 50 -8.00 -11.34 -5.44
CA ASP A 50 -6.61 -11.38 -5.86
C ASP A 50 -5.86 -10.07 -5.55
N GLU A 51 -4.55 -10.17 -5.49
CA GLU A 51 -3.64 -9.02 -5.48
C GLU A 51 -3.12 -8.79 -6.91
N GLN A 52 -3.17 -7.55 -7.39
CA GLN A 52 -2.59 -7.19 -8.68
C GLN A 52 -1.54 -6.10 -8.49
N THR A 53 -0.44 -6.17 -9.22
CA THR A 53 0.63 -5.16 -9.12
C THR A 53 1.02 -4.68 -10.50
N ILE A 54 1.03 -3.36 -10.68
CA ILE A 54 1.54 -2.70 -11.88
C ILE A 54 2.80 -1.95 -11.47
N ALA A 55 3.92 -2.29 -12.09
CA ALA A 55 5.17 -1.53 -11.99
C ALA A 55 5.38 -0.71 -13.25
N LEU A 56 5.47 0.60 -13.11
CA LEU A 56 5.71 1.52 -14.22
C LEU A 56 7.15 1.35 -14.74
N PRO A 57 7.42 1.68 -16.01
CA PRO A 57 8.78 1.69 -16.55
C PRO A 57 9.65 2.70 -15.81
N SER A 58 10.86 2.29 -15.40
CA SER A 58 11.81 3.15 -14.69
C SER A 58 12.89 3.71 -15.62
N ARG A 59 13.35 2.89 -16.57
CA ARG A 59 14.28 3.22 -17.66
C ARG A 59 14.09 2.21 -18.79
N PRO A 60 14.62 2.43 -20.01
CA PRO A 60 14.40 1.54 -21.14
C PRO A 60 14.70 0.07 -20.77
N GLY A 61 13.71 -0.81 -20.89
CA GLY A 61 13.81 -2.23 -20.57
C GLY A 61 13.73 -2.62 -19.08
N HIS A 62 13.52 -1.66 -18.18
CA HIS A 62 13.42 -1.91 -16.74
C HIS A 62 12.16 -1.30 -16.13
N HIS A 63 11.68 -1.91 -15.05
CA HIS A 63 10.53 -1.45 -14.27
C HIS A 63 10.97 -1.08 -12.85
N HIS A 64 10.11 -0.37 -12.14
CA HIS A 64 10.26 -0.12 -10.70
C HIS A 64 10.24 -1.44 -9.90
N GLU A 65 11.15 -1.57 -8.93
CA GLU A 65 11.35 -2.78 -8.13
C GLU A 65 10.56 -2.75 -6.80
N GLU A 66 9.96 -1.60 -6.49
CA GLU A 66 9.17 -1.35 -5.29
C GLU A 66 7.95 -2.27 -5.17
N GLY A 67 7.59 -3.00 -6.23
CA GLY A 67 6.54 -4.03 -6.21
C GLY A 67 6.80 -5.14 -5.21
N ALA A 68 8.06 -5.43 -4.88
CA ALA A 68 8.37 -6.34 -3.79
C ALA A 68 7.93 -5.80 -2.42
N LEU A 69 8.02 -4.48 -2.23
CA LEU A 69 7.67 -3.81 -0.97
C LEU A 69 6.14 -3.72 -0.81
N THR A 70 5.43 -3.27 -1.83
CA THR A 70 3.96 -3.16 -1.79
C THR A 70 3.30 -4.52 -1.60
N ARG A 71 3.76 -5.56 -2.30
CA ARG A 71 3.27 -6.94 -2.09
C ARG A 71 3.58 -7.47 -0.70
N SER A 72 4.70 -7.06 -0.10
CA SER A 72 5.02 -7.47 1.27
C SER A 72 4.03 -6.86 2.27
N ILE A 73 3.63 -5.59 2.10
CA ILE A 73 2.61 -4.97 2.95
C ILE A 73 1.24 -5.59 2.69
N ALA A 74 0.87 -5.78 1.42
CA ALA A 74 -0.41 -6.41 1.02
C ALA A 74 -0.64 -7.72 1.79
N LYS A 75 0.35 -8.62 1.77
CA LYS A 75 0.28 -9.90 2.50
C LYS A 75 0.08 -9.75 4.01
N ILE A 76 0.65 -8.71 4.63
CA ILE A 76 0.55 -8.48 6.06
C ILE A 76 -0.83 -7.94 6.45
N ILE A 77 -1.37 -7.01 5.65
CA ILE A 77 -2.63 -6.33 5.98
C ILE A 77 -3.87 -7.08 5.50
N LYS A 78 -3.76 -7.88 4.43
CA LYS A 78 -4.90 -8.57 3.80
C LYS A 78 -5.78 -9.35 4.79
N PRO A 79 -5.24 -10.08 5.79
CA PRO A 79 -6.07 -10.81 6.75
C PRO A 79 -6.98 -9.95 7.64
N VAL A 80 -6.71 -8.64 7.73
CA VAL A 80 -7.49 -7.71 8.57
C VAL A 80 -8.19 -6.62 7.74
N LEU A 81 -8.11 -6.69 6.41
CA LEU A 81 -8.78 -5.72 5.55
C LEU A 81 -10.30 -5.89 5.62
N GLU A 82 -10.99 -4.77 5.81
CA GLU A 82 -12.45 -4.73 5.86
C GLU A 82 -13.09 -4.64 4.46
N ASN A 83 -12.33 -4.15 3.46
CA ASN A 83 -12.67 -4.13 2.03
C ASN A 83 -11.39 -4.09 1.17
N ASN A 84 -11.24 -3.17 0.22
CA ASN A 84 -10.08 -3.12 -0.66
C ASN A 84 -8.98 -2.21 -0.10
N ALA A 85 -7.75 -2.44 -0.56
CA ALA A 85 -6.66 -1.50 -0.39
C ALA A 85 -5.97 -1.21 -1.71
N ILE A 86 -5.56 0.05 -1.89
CA ILE A 86 -4.71 0.51 -2.97
C ILE A 86 -3.39 0.95 -2.34
N ILE A 87 -2.31 0.24 -2.66
CA ILE A 87 -0.96 0.55 -2.16
C ILE A 87 -0.17 1.19 -3.29
N VAL A 88 0.13 2.47 -3.18
CA VAL A 88 1.00 3.19 -4.12
C VAL A 88 2.38 3.30 -3.51
N SER A 89 3.42 2.96 -4.25
CA SER A 89 4.80 3.12 -3.79
C SER A 89 5.59 4.00 -4.71
N GLY A 90 6.42 4.83 -4.09
CA GLY A 90 7.30 5.73 -4.78
C GLY A 90 8.50 6.16 -3.97
N MET A 91 9.54 5.34 -3.98
CA MET A 91 10.77 5.60 -3.22
C MET A 91 12.01 5.46 -4.07
N HIS A 92 12.97 6.36 -3.88
CA HIS A 92 14.26 6.29 -4.56
C HIS A 92 15.37 6.56 -3.57
N VAL A 93 16.34 5.67 -3.47
CA VAL A 93 17.58 5.93 -2.73
C VAL A 93 18.71 6.00 -3.75
N ASN A 94 19.38 7.16 -3.81
CA ASN A 94 20.51 7.37 -4.70
C ASN A 94 21.63 6.41 -4.34
N ALA A 95 22.20 5.75 -5.34
CA ALA A 95 23.29 4.78 -5.17
C ALA A 95 23.01 3.74 -4.07
N ILE A 96 21.78 3.19 -4.06
CA ILE A 96 21.33 2.25 -3.02
C ILE A 96 22.33 1.11 -2.82
N THR A 97 22.75 0.91 -1.58
CA THR A 97 23.68 -0.16 -1.21
C THR A 97 22.94 -1.46 -0.87
N PRO A 98 23.59 -2.63 -0.94
CA PRO A 98 22.97 -3.88 -0.50
C PRO A 98 22.49 -3.88 0.96
N VAL A 99 23.15 -3.11 1.84
CA VAL A 99 22.74 -2.94 3.24
C VAL A 99 21.41 -2.17 3.30
N GLN A 100 21.30 -1.08 2.53
CA GLN A 100 20.07 -0.30 2.43
C GLN A 100 18.94 -1.09 1.78
N MET A 101 19.20 -1.85 0.71
CA MET A 101 18.18 -2.74 0.11
C MET A 101 17.61 -3.75 1.12
N ARG A 102 18.47 -4.37 1.94
CA ARG A 102 18.01 -5.28 3.01
C ARG A 102 17.25 -4.53 4.11
N ALA A 103 17.65 -3.30 4.42
CA ALA A 103 16.93 -2.44 5.36
C ALA A 103 15.53 -2.11 4.82
N ALA A 104 15.37 -1.80 3.53
CA ALA A 104 14.08 -1.54 2.90
C ALA A 104 13.06 -2.64 3.22
N GLY A 105 13.42 -3.90 2.96
CA GLY A 105 12.53 -5.03 3.25
C GLY A 105 12.18 -5.18 4.74
N LYS A 106 13.09 -4.84 5.66
CA LYS A 106 12.81 -4.85 7.12
C LYS A 106 11.87 -3.72 7.51
N MET A 107 12.17 -2.50 7.07
CA MET A 107 11.37 -1.31 7.34
C MET A 107 9.94 -1.45 6.79
N THR A 108 9.80 -1.94 5.56
CA THR A 108 8.50 -2.22 4.94
C THR A 108 7.67 -3.24 5.72
N ARG A 109 8.28 -4.30 6.25
CA ARG A 109 7.56 -5.25 7.13
C ARG A 109 7.10 -4.59 8.42
N GLN A 110 7.95 -3.77 9.04
CA GLN A 110 7.57 -3.02 10.26
C GLN A 110 6.41 -2.06 9.98
N LEU A 111 6.46 -1.32 8.87
CA LEU A 111 5.34 -0.46 8.44
C LEU A 111 4.07 -1.28 8.21
N GLY A 112 4.16 -2.43 7.52
CA GLY A 112 3.00 -3.32 7.33
C GLY A 112 2.36 -3.78 8.64
N GLU A 113 3.17 -4.11 9.64
CA GLU A 113 2.70 -4.49 10.97
C GLU A 113 2.05 -3.31 11.73
N GLN A 114 2.62 -2.11 11.62
CA GLN A 114 2.03 -0.88 12.19
C GLN A 114 0.68 -0.54 11.55
N ILE A 115 0.59 -0.64 10.22
CA ILE A 115 -0.66 -0.46 9.48
C ILE A 115 -1.68 -1.52 9.90
N ARG A 116 -1.29 -2.81 9.96
CA ARG A 116 -2.18 -3.88 10.41
C ARG A 116 -2.75 -3.60 11.80
N ALA A 117 -1.89 -3.22 12.74
CA ALA A 117 -2.29 -2.88 14.10
C ALA A 117 -3.26 -1.69 14.13
N TRP A 118 -3.01 -0.67 13.30
CA TRP A 118 -3.90 0.47 13.17
C TRP A 118 -5.27 0.08 12.61
N ILE A 119 -5.33 -0.73 11.53
CA ILE A 119 -6.60 -1.22 10.97
C ILE A 119 -7.40 -1.97 12.03
N THR A 120 -6.77 -2.87 12.79
CA THR A 120 -7.44 -3.65 13.85
C THR A 120 -7.93 -2.78 15.01
N ALA A 121 -7.21 -1.71 15.36
CA ALA A 121 -7.60 -0.80 16.44
C ALA A 121 -8.69 0.21 16.04
N HIS A 122 -8.92 0.40 14.75
CA HIS A 122 -9.87 1.38 14.20
C HIS A 122 -10.86 0.68 13.24
N PRO A 123 -11.74 -0.20 13.77
CA PRO A 123 -12.73 -0.88 12.95
C PRO A 123 -13.79 0.09 12.43
N THR A 124 -14.27 -0.14 11.21
CA THR A 124 -15.30 0.68 10.58
C THR A 124 -16.64 -0.05 10.55
N ALA A 125 -17.74 0.68 10.75
CA ALA A 125 -19.08 0.12 10.60
C ALA A 125 -19.35 -0.29 9.14
N GLU A 126 -20.26 -1.26 8.96
CA GLU A 126 -20.76 -1.60 7.63
C GLU A 126 -21.50 -0.42 7.00
N ILE A 127 -21.42 -0.32 5.67
CA ILE A 127 -22.02 0.78 4.91
C ILE A 127 -23.20 0.22 4.13
N THR A 128 -24.33 0.93 4.21
CA THR A 128 -25.50 0.62 3.40
C THR A 128 -25.39 1.32 2.06
N GLU A 129 -25.13 0.56 1.00
CA GLU A 129 -25.13 1.06 -0.36
C GLU A 129 -26.56 1.11 -0.93
N ARG A 130 -26.80 2.03 -1.87
CA ARG A 130 -28.03 2.08 -2.65
C ARG A 130 -27.67 2.04 -4.12
N PHE A 131 -28.16 1.02 -4.81
CA PHE A 131 -27.96 0.87 -6.24
C PHE A 131 -29.15 1.44 -7.02
N ALA A 132 -28.91 1.86 -8.26
CA ALA A 132 -29.99 2.16 -9.18
C ALA A 132 -30.85 0.91 -9.43
N PRO A 133 -32.17 1.04 -9.67
CA PRO A 133 -33.00 -0.10 -10.06
C PRO A 133 -32.40 -0.78 -11.30
N GLY A 134 -32.19 -2.09 -11.25
CA GLY A 134 -31.68 -2.85 -12.39
C GLY A 134 -32.63 -2.73 -13.58
N LYS A 135 -32.09 -2.53 -14.79
CA LYS A 135 -32.87 -2.76 -16.01
C LYS A 135 -33.02 -4.28 -16.16
N ASN A 136 -34.23 -4.80 -15.99
CA ASN A 136 -34.54 -6.20 -16.30
C ASN A 136 -34.27 -6.43 -17.79
N HIS A 137 -33.11 -7.01 -18.12
CA HIS A 137 -32.85 -7.56 -19.43
C HIS A 137 -33.45 -8.97 -19.47
N ASN A 138 -34.76 -9.06 -19.72
CA ASN A 138 -35.38 -10.30 -20.18
C ASN A 138 -34.89 -10.53 -21.62
N HIS A 139 -34.02 -11.52 -21.79
CA HIS A 139 -33.79 -12.19 -23.06
C HIS A 139 -34.32 -13.62 -22.95
#